data_AF-A0A495T5Z4-F1
#
_entry.id   AF-A0A495T5Z4-F1
#
_cell.length_a   1.000
_cell.length_b   1.000
_cell.length_c   1.000
_cell.angle_alpha   90.00
_cell.angle_beta   90.00
_cell.angle_gamma   90.00
#
_symmetry.space_group_name_H-M   'P 1'
#
loop_
_entity.id
_entity.type
_entity.pdbx_description
1 polymer ?
#
loop_
_entity_poly.entity_id
_entity_poly.type
_entity_poly.pdbx_seq_one_letter_code
_entity_poly.pdbx_strand_id
1 'polypeptide(L)'
;MLTNTTFLQPHMFATVDSLTARGGRVATATSESNIWGKEIACVGDIVAYPNGEKATIVDGVSFPLMSSSKLIAFVGSLLSNGDRIVEMVEAV
;
A
#
# COMPACT_ATOMS: atom_id res chain seq x y z
N MET A 1 -12.50 -9.75 -33.09
CA MET A 1 -11.21 -9.81 -32.38
C MET A 1 -11.38 -9.00 -31.12
N LEU A 2 -11.53 -9.65 -29.97
CA LEU A 2 -11.72 -8.95 -28.69
C LEU A 2 -10.33 -8.70 -28.10
N THR A 3 -9.78 -7.50 -28.26
CA THR A 3 -8.71 -7.06 -27.35
C THR A 3 -9.42 -6.58 -26.10
N ASN A 4 -9.58 -7.49 -25.13
CA ASN A 4 -9.89 -7.10 -23.77
C ASN A 4 -8.67 -6.32 -23.29
N THR A 5 -8.67 -5.01 -23.56
CA THR A 5 -7.69 -4.08 -23.03
C THR A 5 -7.92 -4.10 -21.54
N THR A 6 -7.23 -4.99 -20.83
CA THR A 6 -7.14 -4.97 -19.38
C THR A 6 -6.70 -3.55 -19.06
N PHE A 7 -7.61 -2.74 -18.51
CA PHE A 7 -7.23 -1.50 -17.89
C PHE A 7 -6.21 -1.91 -16.84
N LEU A 8 -4.93 -1.77 -17.15
CA LEU A 8 -3.90 -1.61 -16.14
C LEU A 8 -4.43 -0.42 -15.35
N GLN A 9 -5.01 -0.64 -14.17
CA GLN A 9 -5.48 0.46 -13.33
C GLN A 9 -4.27 0.92 -12.52
N PRO A 10 -3.61 2.05 -12.88
CA PRO A 10 -2.41 2.52 -12.17
C PRO A 10 -2.69 3.06 -10.74
N HIS A 11 -3.82 2.70 -10.14
CA HIS A 11 -4.47 3.39 -9.01
C HIS A 11 -4.62 2.49 -7.78
N MET A 12 -3.59 1.73 -7.41
CA MET A 12 -3.72 0.79 -6.28
C MET A 12 -2.52 0.77 -5.34
N PHE A 13 -1.52 1.64 -5.46
CA PHE A 13 -0.41 1.64 -4.50
C PHE A 13 -0.87 2.17 -3.15
N ALA A 14 -0.55 1.44 -2.08
CA ALA A 14 -0.61 1.99 -0.75
C ALA A 14 0.60 2.91 -0.55
N THR A 15 0.37 4.07 0.05
CA THR A 15 1.41 5.03 0.43
C THR A 15 1.39 5.27 1.93
N VAL A 16 2.38 6.02 2.43
CA VAL A 16 2.26 6.68 3.74
C VAL A 16 0.91 7.41 3.85
N ASP A 17 0.32 7.33 5.03
CA ASP A 17 -1.04 7.76 5.41
C ASP A 17 -2.23 6.97 4.84
N SER A 18 -2.03 5.96 4.00
CA SER A 18 -3.16 5.17 3.47
C SER A 18 -4.00 4.56 4.59
N LEU A 19 -5.32 4.64 4.46
CA LEU A 19 -6.29 4.20 5.45
C LEU A 19 -6.59 2.69 5.33
N THR A 20 -6.85 2.07 6.48
CA THR A 20 -7.32 0.68 6.58
C THR A 20 -8.81 0.62 6.91
N ALA A 21 -9.44 -0.54 6.70
CA ALA A 21 -10.86 -0.72 6.96
C ALA A 21 -11.25 -0.51 8.44
N ARG A 22 -10.34 -0.78 9.39
CA ARG A 22 -10.56 -0.50 10.83
C ARG A 22 -10.05 0.88 11.26
N GLY A 23 -9.70 1.76 10.33
CA GLY A 23 -9.33 3.15 10.60
C GLY A 23 -7.87 3.36 11.02
N GLY A 24 -6.98 2.40 10.78
CA GLY A 24 -5.54 2.57 10.91
C GLY A 24 -4.97 3.35 9.74
N ARG A 25 -3.77 3.94 9.91
CA ARG A 25 -3.03 4.60 8.83
C ARG A 25 -1.64 4.04 8.70
N VAL A 26 -1.17 3.87 7.46
CA VAL A 26 0.22 3.53 7.18
C VAL A 26 1.13 4.64 7.74
N ALA A 27 1.96 4.28 8.72
CA ALA A 27 2.81 5.19 9.47
C ALA A 27 4.26 5.20 8.97
N THR A 28 4.71 4.12 8.34
CA THR A 28 6.02 4.05 7.67
C THR A 28 5.83 3.64 6.22
N ALA A 29 6.70 4.15 5.35
CA ALA A 29 6.85 3.68 3.98
C ALA A 29 8.35 3.56 3.74
N THR A 30 8.79 2.45 3.13
CA THR A 30 10.22 2.17 2.99
C THR A 30 10.59 1.61 1.61
N SER A 31 9.85 2.03 0.57
CA SER A 31 10.12 1.67 -0.82
C SER A 31 11.22 2.50 -1.46
N GLU A 32 11.56 3.66 -0.89
CA GLU A 32 12.43 4.68 -1.51
C GLU A 32 11.86 5.25 -2.82
N SER A 33 10.59 4.94 -3.12
CA SER A 33 9.88 5.35 -4.33
C SER A 33 8.66 6.18 -3.95
N ASN A 34 8.46 7.29 -4.66
CA ASN A 34 7.37 8.23 -4.39
C ASN A 34 6.40 8.32 -5.56
N ILE A 35 5.12 8.47 -5.22
CA ILE A 35 4.03 8.79 -6.15
C ILE A 35 3.23 9.95 -5.57
N TRP A 36 3.05 11.01 -6.37
CA TRP A 36 2.33 12.23 -5.96
C TRP A 36 2.80 12.82 -4.62
N GLY A 37 4.12 12.79 -4.37
CA GLY A 37 4.72 13.33 -3.14
C GLY A 37 4.54 12.46 -1.89
N LYS A 38 4.02 11.23 -2.02
CA LYS A 38 3.91 10.26 -0.94
C LYS A 38 4.74 9.02 -1.26
N GLU A 39 5.48 8.53 -0.27
CA GLU A 39 6.29 7.33 -0.42
C GLU A 39 5.38 6.10 -0.44
N ILE A 40 5.67 5.18 -1.36
CA ILE A 40 4.94 3.91 -1.53
C ILE A 40 5.29 2.98 -0.37
N ALA A 41 4.27 2.34 0.20
CA ALA A 41 4.42 1.40 1.30
C ALA A 41 4.79 0.00 0.79
N CYS A 42 5.48 -0.75 1.62
CA CYS A 42 5.99 -2.08 1.36
C CYS A 42 5.54 -3.08 2.44
N VAL A 43 5.65 -4.37 2.14
CA VAL A 43 5.60 -5.42 3.17
C VAL A 43 6.68 -5.13 4.23
N GLY A 44 6.29 -5.25 5.50
CA GLY A 44 7.12 -4.90 6.66
C GLY A 44 6.86 -3.50 7.22
N ASP A 45 6.22 -2.61 6.46
CA ASP A 45 5.85 -1.29 6.96
C ASP A 45 4.75 -1.35 8.02
N ILE A 46 4.73 -0.32 8.87
CA ILE A 46 3.87 -0.25 10.06
C ILE A 46 2.62 0.56 9.76
N VAL A 47 1.48 0.02 10.19
CA VAL A 47 0.21 0.73 10.31
C VAL A 47 -0.03 1.05 11.78
N ALA A 48 -0.34 2.30 12.08
CA ALA A 48 -0.71 2.76 13.42
C ALA A 48 -2.21 3.04 13.50
N TYR A 49 -2.82 2.66 14.62
CA TYR A 49 -4.23 2.88 14.88
C TYR A 49 -4.44 3.96 15.96
N PRO A 50 -5.59 4.66 15.98
CA PRO A 50 -5.88 5.69 16.99
C PRO A 50 -5.82 5.18 18.44
N ASN A 51 -6.09 3.89 18.66
CA ASN A 51 -6.00 3.25 19.98
C ASN A 51 -4.56 2.90 20.42
N GLY A 52 -3.55 3.22 19.61
CA GLY A 52 -2.14 2.90 19.86
C GLY A 52 -1.71 1.49 19.41
N GLU A 53 -2.62 0.65 18.93
CA GLU A 53 -2.29 -0.63 18.29
C GLU A 53 -1.43 -0.39 17.05
N LYS A 54 -0.56 -1.34 16.74
CA LYS A 54 0.23 -1.37 15.50
C LYS A 54 0.06 -2.70 14.81
N ALA A 55 0.03 -2.66 13.49
CA ALA A 55 0.07 -3.84 12.65
C ALA A 55 1.13 -3.68 11.56
N THR A 56 1.59 -4.79 11.00
CA THR A 56 2.56 -4.81 9.91
C THR A 56 1.86 -5.18 8.62
N ILE A 57 2.24 -4.55 7.51
CA ILE A 57 1.81 -4.99 6.18
C ILE A 57 2.48 -6.33 5.87
N VAL A 58 1.69 -7.38 5.62
CA VAL A 58 2.20 -8.74 5.41
C VAL A 58 1.98 -9.26 3.99
N ASP A 59 1.28 -8.49 3.17
CA ASP A 59 0.91 -8.86 1.80
C ASP A 59 1.23 -7.74 0.81
N GLY A 60 1.70 -8.12 -0.36
CA GLY A 60 2.16 -7.21 -1.41
C GLY A 60 2.66 -7.97 -2.64
N VAL A 61 3.00 -7.24 -3.70
CA VAL A 61 3.53 -7.85 -4.93
C VAL A 61 4.90 -7.30 -5.29
N SER A 62 5.69 -8.13 -5.95
CA SER A 62 6.99 -7.71 -6.48
C SER A 62 6.77 -6.74 -7.64
N PHE A 63 7.39 -5.57 -7.57
CA PHE A 63 7.37 -4.57 -8.64
C PHE A 63 8.79 -4.06 -8.91
N PRO A 64 9.58 -4.77 -9.75
CA PRO A 64 11.03 -4.54 -9.90
C PRO A 64 11.41 -3.13 -10.35
N LEU A 65 10.50 -2.41 -11.01
CA LEU A 65 10.70 -1.04 -11.47
C LEU A 65 10.63 0.00 -10.33
N MET A 66 10.01 -0.32 -9.19
CA MET A 66 9.80 0.60 -8.07
C MET A 66 10.51 0.15 -6.78
N SER A 67 10.75 -1.14 -6.62
CA SER A 67 11.47 -1.67 -5.46
C SER A 67 12.26 -2.90 -5.87
N SER A 68 13.57 -2.85 -5.63
CA SER A 68 14.50 -3.91 -5.97
C SER A 68 14.54 -5.02 -4.90
N SER A 69 14.03 -4.75 -3.69
CA SER A 69 14.24 -5.62 -2.52
C SER A 69 12.99 -5.90 -1.67
N LYS A 70 11.89 -5.18 -1.90
CA LYS A 70 10.66 -5.30 -1.10
C LYS A 70 9.42 -5.46 -1.97
N LEU A 71 8.47 -6.23 -1.47
CA LEU A 71 7.14 -6.34 -2.07
C LEU A 71 6.37 -5.05 -1.78
N ILE A 72 5.82 -4.45 -2.84
CA ILE A 72 5.02 -3.23 -2.76
C ILE A 72 3.62 -3.57 -2.24
N ALA A 73 3.07 -2.71 -1.38
CA ALA A 73 1.73 -2.84 -0.83
C ALA A 73 0.68 -2.14 -1.72
N PHE A 74 -0.54 -2.67 -1.72
CA PHE A 74 -1.63 -2.17 -2.55
C PHE A 74 -2.93 -2.05 -1.75
N VAL A 75 -3.93 -1.36 -2.32
CA VAL A 75 -5.31 -1.47 -1.81
C VAL A 75 -5.72 -2.93 -1.80
N GLY A 76 -6.20 -3.40 -0.64
CA GLY A 76 -6.53 -4.79 -0.38
C GLY A 76 -5.44 -5.58 0.36
N SER A 77 -4.19 -5.08 0.41
CA SER A 77 -3.09 -5.73 1.15
C SER A 77 -3.49 -5.99 2.61
N LEU A 78 -3.19 -7.21 3.07
CA LEU A 78 -3.48 -7.71 4.40
C LEU A 78 -2.44 -7.22 5.43
N LEU A 79 -2.92 -6.99 6.65
CA LEU A 79 -2.11 -6.67 7.81
C LEU A 79 -2.02 -7.86 8.79
N SER A 80 -0.98 -7.87 9.62
CA SER A 80 -0.73 -8.92 10.61
C SER A 80 -1.87 -9.13 11.63
N ASN A 81 -2.73 -8.12 11.81
CA ASN A 81 -3.91 -8.19 12.69
C ASN A 81 -5.21 -8.52 11.93
N GLY A 82 -5.12 -8.95 10.67
CA GLY A 82 -6.25 -9.33 9.82
C GLY A 82 -6.99 -8.18 9.14
N ASP A 83 -6.59 -6.92 9.36
CA ASP A 83 -7.16 -5.76 8.67
C ASP A 83 -6.60 -5.60 7.24
N ARG A 84 -7.17 -4.69 6.46
CA ARG A 84 -6.79 -4.44 5.07
C ARG A 84 -6.70 -2.95 4.74
N ILE A 85 -5.77 -2.61 3.87
CA ILE A 85 -5.67 -1.26 3.28
C ILE A 85 -6.84 -1.05 2.32
N VAL A 86 -7.51 0.10 2.39
CA VAL A 86 -8.70 0.41 1.58
C VAL A 86 -8.58 1.70 0.78
N GLU A 87 -7.65 2.59 1.15
CA GLU A 87 -7.44 3.86 0.47
C GLU A 87 -6.14 3.82 -0.33
N MET A 88 -6.19 4.36 -1.55
CA MET A 88 -5.02 4.72 -2.34
C MET A 88 -4.77 6.22 -2.24
N VAL A 89 -3.58 6.65 -2.63
CA VAL A 89 -3.38 8.07 -2.94
C VAL A 89 -4.15 8.43 -4.23
N GLU A 90 -4.73 9.63 -4.30
CA GLU A 90 -5.22 10.25 -5.54
C GLU A 90 -4.30 11.42 -5.91
N ALA A 91 -4.16 11.70 -7.21
CA ALA A 91 -3.46 12.91 -7.67
C ALA A 91 -4.27 14.14 -7.22
N VAL A 92 -3.65 15.01 -6.42
CA VAL A 92 -4.17 16.34 -6.06
C VAL A 92 -3.82 17.39 -7.10
#